data_AF-A0A382N8R8-F1
#
_entry.id   AF-A0A382N8R8-F1
#
_cell.length_a   1.000
_cell.length_b   1.000
_cell.length_c   1.000
_cell.angle_alpha   90.00
_cell.angle_beta   90.00
_cell.angle_gamma   90.00
#
_symmetry.space_group_name_H-M   'P 1'
#
loop_
_entity.id
_entity.type
_entity.pdbx_description
1 polymer ?
#
loop_
_entity_poly.entity_id
_entity_poly.type
_entity_poly.pdbx_seq_one_letter_code
_entity_poly.pdbx_strand_id
1 'polypeptide(L)'
;MTGHDPIDPVAGRTAAEWDGLVDGLSALAVWPPAGPIVLVAPHPDDELLATGATLAAASDAGTEIRVAAATDGEMSHPHLSDGGRRHLVERRLAETDRAYEAAGITATRTRFSLPDFGAATDADGWGARLTERLAPLVDGAAVILAPWEGDGHPDHDACGRVAATMAGAADVPLVSFPVWSWNWDHPDAPAIPFQRAVRFDLDG
;
A
#
# COMPACT_ATOMS: atom_id res chain seq x y z
N MET A 1 3.72 26.62 2.74
CA MET A 1 2.92 25.51 2.19
C MET A 1 2.42 25.93 0.83
N THR A 2 3.11 25.52 -0.23
CA THR A 2 2.61 25.64 -1.61
C THR A 2 1.37 24.77 -1.71
N GLY A 3 0.25 25.32 -2.18
CA GLY A 3 -1.07 24.67 -2.23
C GLY A 3 -1.19 23.62 -3.33
N HIS A 4 -0.30 22.62 -3.31
CA HIS A 4 -0.39 21.47 -4.20
C HIS A 4 -1.34 20.43 -3.63
N ASP A 5 -2.26 19.94 -4.45
CA ASP A 5 -3.08 18.79 -4.12
C ASP A 5 -2.16 17.55 -4.01
N PRO A 6 -2.05 16.89 -2.85
CA PRO A 6 -1.17 15.74 -2.65
C PRO A 6 -1.54 14.53 -3.51
N ILE A 7 -2.74 14.52 -4.11
CA ILE A 7 -3.19 13.44 -4.99
C ILE A 7 -3.25 13.84 -6.47
N ASP A 8 -2.60 14.95 -6.86
CA ASP A 8 -2.43 15.30 -8.27
C ASP A 8 -1.28 14.48 -8.88
N PRO A 9 -1.55 13.51 -9.79
CA PRO A 9 -0.52 12.64 -10.33
C PRO A 9 0.41 13.33 -11.35
N VAL A 10 0.05 14.54 -11.80
CA VAL A 10 0.84 15.33 -12.77
C VAL A 10 1.78 16.29 -12.06
N ALA A 11 1.49 16.56 -10.79
CA ALA A 11 2.33 17.37 -9.95
C ALA A 11 3.24 16.48 -9.13
N GLY A 12 4.46 16.31 -9.63
CA GLY A 12 5.37 15.34 -9.06
C GLY A 12 6.82 15.74 -9.17
N ARG A 13 7.61 15.05 -8.38
CA ARG A 13 9.04 14.91 -8.60
C ARG A 13 9.29 13.73 -9.51
N THR A 14 10.31 13.84 -10.35
CA THR A 14 10.78 12.72 -11.16
C THR A 14 11.46 11.69 -10.27
N ALA A 15 11.44 10.41 -10.68
CA ALA A 15 12.16 9.36 -9.97
C ALA A 15 13.65 9.73 -9.77
N ALA A 16 14.28 10.32 -10.79
CA ALA A 16 15.68 10.74 -10.75
C ALA A 16 16.01 11.77 -9.66
N GLU A 17 15.03 12.55 -9.19
CA GLU A 17 15.23 13.48 -8.06
C GLU A 17 15.34 12.73 -6.71
N TRP A 18 14.85 11.50 -6.63
CA TRP A 18 14.89 10.65 -5.43
C TRP A 18 16.06 9.66 -5.42
N ASP A 19 16.67 9.35 -6.57
CA ASP A 19 17.73 8.34 -6.73
C ASP A 19 18.82 8.48 -5.67
N GLY A 20 19.39 9.68 -5.49
CA GLY A 20 20.48 9.89 -4.53
C GLY A 20 20.09 9.62 -3.08
N LEU A 21 18.82 9.80 -2.72
CA LEU A 21 18.32 9.47 -1.40
C LEU A 21 18.13 7.95 -1.26
N VAL A 22 17.48 7.32 -2.25
CA VAL A 22 17.18 5.88 -2.26
C VAL A 22 18.46 5.05 -2.32
N ASP A 23 19.43 5.43 -3.15
CA ASP A 23 20.75 4.79 -3.27
C ASP A 23 21.55 4.86 -1.97
N GLY A 24 21.29 5.89 -1.15
CA GLY A 24 21.89 6.06 0.17
C GLY A 24 21.30 5.16 1.25
N LEU A 25 20.17 4.50 0.99
CA LEU A 25 19.52 3.63 1.98
C LEU A 25 20.31 2.34 2.20
N SER A 26 20.27 1.88 3.45
CA SER A 26 20.81 0.56 3.78
C SER A 26 19.98 -0.52 3.11
N ALA A 27 20.63 -1.50 2.49
CA ALA A 27 19.94 -2.65 1.94
C ALA A 27 19.29 -3.47 3.06
N LEU A 28 18.07 -3.94 2.83
CA LEU A 28 17.38 -4.86 3.71
C LEU A 28 18.14 -6.19 3.74
N ALA A 29 18.66 -6.56 4.91
CA ALA A 29 19.55 -7.70 5.04
C ALA A 29 18.86 -9.05 4.82
N VAL A 30 17.57 -9.16 5.17
CA VAL A 30 16.81 -10.41 5.08
C VAL A 30 15.40 -10.09 4.59
N TRP A 31 15.02 -10.75 3.50
CA TRP A 31 13.66 -10.80 3.00
C TRP A 31 13.47 -12.09 2.19
N PRO A 32 12.30 -12.76 2.30
CA PRO A 32 11.15 -12.47 3.16
C PRO A 32 11.36 -12.90 4.63
N PRO A 33 10.48 -12.49 5.57
CA PRO A 33 10.49 -12.99 6.94
C PRO A 33 10.10 -14.48 7.02
N ALA A 34 10.44 -15.11 8.15
CA ALA A 34 9.95 -16.45 8.48
C ALA A 34 8.51 -16.39 9.02
N GLY A 35 7.53 -16.38 8.12
CA GLY A 35 6.10 -16.43 8.45
C GLY A 35 5.25 -15.55 7.52
N PRO A 36 3.92 -15.53 7.73
CA PRO A 36 2.99 -14.83 6.85
C PRO A 36 3.23 -13.32 6.77
N ILE A 37 3.14 -12.76 5.56
CA ILE A 37 3.12 -11.33 5.30
C ILE A 37 1.68 -10.89 5.17
N VAL A 38 1.30 -9.83 5.89
CA VAL A 38 0.01 -9.16 5.69
C VAL A 38 0.27 -7.82 5.02
N LEU A 39 -0.32 -7.58 3.85
CA LEU A 39 -0.24 -6.30 3.17
C LEU A 39 -1.61 -5.63 3.14
N VAL A 40 -1.67 -4.36 3.50
CA VAL A 40 -2.86 -3.52 3.37
C VAL A 40 -2.72 -2.67 2.11
N ALA A 41 -3.62 -2.87 1.14
CA ALA A 41 -3.68 -2.12 -0.11
C ALA A 41 -4.94 -1.23 -0.11
N PRO A 42 -4.83 0.10 0.00
CA PRO A 42 -5.98 1.00 -0.10
C PRO A 42 -6.77 0.82 -1.40
N HIS A 43 -6.08 0.82 -2.54
CA HIS A 43 -6.66 0.72 -3.88
C HIS A 43 -6.00 -0.40 -4.71
N PRO A 44 -6.68 -0.91 -5.75
CA PRO A 44 -6.11 -1.91 -6.65
C PRO A 44 -4.97 -1.37 -7.54
N ASP A 45 -3.73 -1.48 -7.11
CA ASP A 45 -2.48 -1.08 -7.78
C ASP A 45 -1.38 -0.80 -6.75
N ASP A 46 -1.75 -0.21 -5.61
CA ASP A 46 -0.84 0.19 -4.53
C ASP A 46 0.12 -0.93 -4.13
N GLU A 47 -0.38 -2.16 -4.04
CA GLU A 47 0.42 -3.32 -3.65
C GLU A 47 1.51 -3.64 -4.67
N LEU A 48 1.21 -3.49 -5.96
CA LEU A 48 2.17 -3.72 -7.04
C LEU A 48 3.14 -2.53 -7.17
N LEU A 49 2.61 -1.30 -7.13
CA LEU A 49 3.39 -0.07 -7.27
C LEU A 49 4.43 0.08 -6.15
N ALA A 50 4.04 -0.18 -4.90
CA ALA A 50 4.92 0.01 -3.76
C ALA A 50 5.73 -1.24 -3.40
N THR A 51 5.19 -2.44 -3.60
CA THR A 51 5.75 -3.66 -3.01
C THR A 51 5.91 -4.83 -3.98
N GLY A 52 5.62 -4.66 -5.28
CA GLY A 52 5.59 -5.76 -6.26
C GLY A 52 6.84 -6.64 -6.25
N ALA A 53 8.03 -6.02 -6.26
CA ALA A 53 9.31 -6.74 -6.18
C ALA A 53 9.46 -7.56 -4.88
N THR A 54 9.10 -6.99 -3.74
CA THR A 54 9.16 -7.69 -2.44
C THR A 54 8.15 -8.83 -2.35
N LEU A 55 6.94 -8.67 -2.92
CA LEU A 55 5.92 -9.72 -2.94
C LEU A 55 6.30 -10.87 -3.90
N ALA A 56 6.93 -10.56 -5.03
CA ALA A 56 7.44 -11.56 -5.96
C ALA A 56 8.53 -12.41 -5.29
N ALA A 57 9.52 -11.77 -4.66
CA ALA A 57 10.57 -12.48 -3.92
C ALA A 57 10.01 -13.32 -2.75
N ALA A 58 8.97 -12.82 -2.07
CA ALA A 58 8.28 -13.60 -1.04
C ALA A 58 7.55 -14.83 -1.62
N SER A 59 6.98 -14.71 -2.82
CA SER A 59 6.30 -15.80 -3.53
C SER A 59 7.30 -16.88 -3.97
N ASP A 60 8.46 -16.48 -4.49
CA ASP A 60 9.54 -17.41 -4.87
C ASP A 60 10.05 -18.24 -3.69
N ALA A 61 10.07 -17.64 -2.50
CA ALA A 61 10.42 -18.31 -1.25
C ALA A 61 9.28 -19.16 -0.65
N GLY A 62 8.09 -19.14 -1.25
CA GLY A 62 6.91 -19.83 -0.75
C GLY A 62 6.32 -19.22 0.53
N THR A 63 6.61 -17.96 0.83
CA THR A 63 6.06 -17.25 1.97
C THR A 63 4.57 -17.01 1.76
N GLU A 64 3.76 -17.25 2.79
CA GLU A 64 2.32 -16.94 2.74
C GLU A 64 2.12 -15.42 2.68
N ILE A 65 1.39 -14.94 1.66
CA ILE A 65 1.04 -13.52 1.51
C ILE A 65 -0.47 -13.36 1.61
N ARG A 66 -0.91 -12.48 2.51
CA ARG A 66 -2.31 -12.11 2.74
C ARG A 66 -2.50 -10.65 2.38
N VAL A 67 -3.28 -10.35 1.36
CA VAL A 67 -3.54 -8.97 0.92
C VAL A 67 -4.93 -8.55 1.36
N ALA A 68 -5.00 -7.52 2.19
CA ALA A 68 -6.21 -6.80 2.55
C ALA A 68 -6.44 -5.67 1.52
N ALA A 69 -7.29 -5.91 0.53
CA ALA A 69 -7.70 -4.90 -0.44
C ALA A 69 -8.86 -4.08 0.16
N ALA A 70 -8.56 -2.88 0.64
CA ALA A 70 -9.47 -2.07 1.45
C ALA A 70 -10.67 -1.59 0.62
N THR A 71 -10.41 -0.98 -0.53
CA THR A 71 -11.43 -0.45 -1.45
C THR A 71 -11.35 -1.13 -2.82
N ASP A 72 -12.34 -0.91 -3.66
CA ASP A 72 -12.34 -1.37 -5.05
C ASP A 72 -11.84 -0.29 -6.03
N GLY A 73 -11.44 0.87 -5.50
CA GLY A 73 -10.88 1.97 -6.28
C GLY A 73 -11.87 2.57 -7.29
N GLU A 74 -13.15 2.51 -6.97
CA GLU A 74 -14.27 2.89 -7.83
C GLU A 74 -14.37 4.40 -8.07
N MET A 75 -13.66 5.22 -7.28
CA MET A 75 -13.65 6.68 -7.38
C MET A 75 -12.44 7.24 -8.13
N SER A 76 -11.51 6.40 -8.61
CA SER A 76 -10.37 6.83 -9.44
C SER A 76 -10.78 7.63 -10.70
N HIS A 77 -11.99 7.40 -11.22
CA HIS A 77 -12.58 8.16 -12.32
C HIS A 77 -13.93 8.75 -11.90
N PRO A 78 -13.93 9.86 -11.14
CA PRO A 78 -15.12 10.33 -10.44
C PRO A 78 -16.28 10.74 -11.37
N HIS A 79 -15.96 11.05 -12.64
CA HIS A 79 -16.91 11.44 -13.68
C HIS A 79 -17.74 10.27 -14.24
N LEU A 80 -17.39 9.01 -13.94
CA LEU A 80 -18.17 7.86 -14.39
C LEU A 80 -19.51 7.77 -13.65
N SER A 81 -20.52 7.27 -14.37
CA SER A 81 -21.81 6.88 -13.76
C SER A 81 -21.64 5.62 -12.88
N ASP A 82 -22.63 5.30 -12.05
CA ASP A 82 -22.59 4.09 -11.21
C ASP A 82 -22.37 2.81 -12.03
N GLY A 83 -22.98 2.73 -13.23
CA GLY A 83 -22.73 1.62 -14.16
C GLY A 83 -21.30 1.58 -14.68
N GLY A 84 -20.73 2.75 -14.98
CA GLY A 84 -19.33 2.90 -15.38
C GLY A 84 -18.36 2.53 -14.26
N ARG A 85 -18.65 2.92 -13.02
CA ARG A 85 -17.84 2.56 -11.84
C ARG A 85 -17.85 1.07 -11.57
N ARG A 86 -19.00 0.39 -11.68
CA ARG A 86 -19.06 -1.08 -11.57
C ARG A 86 -18.19 -1.77 -12.64
N HIS A 87 -18.25 -1.31 -13.89
CA HIS A 87 -17.41 -1.84 -14.95
C HIS A 87 -15.92 -1.56 -14.72
N LEU A 88 -15.59 -0.38 -14.20
CA LEU A 88 -14.22 -0.03 -13.81
C LEU A 88 -13.69 -0.98 -12.73
N VAL A 89 -14.48 -1.29 -11.70
CA VAL A 89 -14.09 -2.25 -10.65
C VAL A 89 -13.79 -3.62 -11.25
N GLU A 90 -14.69 -4.16 -12.09
CA GLU A 90 -14.46 -5.44 -12.78
C GLU A 90 -13.15 -5.45 -13.56
N ARG A 91 -12.86 -4.34 -14.27
CA ARG A 91 -11.63 -4.18 -15.02
C ARG A 91 -10.40 -4.15 -14.11
N ARG A 92 -10.40 -3.33 -13.06
CA ARG A 92 -9.27 -3.19 -12.12
C ARG A 92 -8.93 -4.53 -11.46
N LEU A 93 -9.95 -5.30 -11.04
CA LEU A 93 -9.74 -6.62 -10.46
C LEU A 93 -9.04 -7.58 -11.43
N ALA A 94 -9.50 -7.60 -12.69
CA ALA A 94 -8.87 -8.42 -13.71
C ALA A 94 -7.47 -7.91 -14.10
N GLU A 95 -7.19 -6.62 -13.98
CA GLU A 95 -5.85 -6.04 -14.13
C GLU A 95 -4.92 -6.46 -13.00
N THR A 96 -5.36 -6.37 -11.74
CA THR A 96 -4.60 -6.86 -10.57
C THR A 96 -4.27 -8.34 -10.71
N ASP A 97 -5.25 -9.18 -11.08
CA ASP A 97 -5.02 -10.62 -11.25
C ASP A 97 -3.96 -10.92 -12.33
N ARG A 98 -4.07 -10.26 -13.49
CA ARG A 98 -3.09 -10.40 -14.57
C ARG A 98 -1.70 -9.88 -14.18
N ALA A 99 -1.64 -8.81 -13.40
CA ALA A 99 -0.39 -8.25 -12.95
C ALA A 99 0.30 -9.13 -11.90
N TYR A 100 -0.47 -9.76 -11.00
CA TYR A 100 0.05 -10.76 -10.06
C TYR A 100 0.62 -11.97 -10.81
N GLU A 101 -0.12 -12.51 -11.78
CA GLU A 101 0.34 -13.61 -12.62
C GLU A 101 1.63 -13.25 -13.36
N ALA A 102 1.67 -12.07 -13.99
CA ALA A 102 2.84 -11.60 -14.72
C ALA A 102 4.07 -11.36 -13.82
N ALA A 103 3.85 -10.95 -12.57
CA ALA A 103 4.90 -10.71 -11.58
C ALA A 103 5.29 -11.96 -10.77
N GLY A 104 4.65 -13.12 -11.01
CA GLY A 104 4.90 -14.34 -10.22
C GLY A 104 4.40 -14.27 -8.77
N ILE A 105 3.48 -13.35 -8.46
CA ILE A 105 2.99 -13.14 -7.10
C ILE A 105 1.89 -14.14 -6.77
N THR A 106 2.10 -14.95 -5.73
CA THR A 106 1.10 -15.87 -5.18
C THR A 106 0.62 -15.35 -3.83
N ALA A 107 -0.59 -14.79 -3.78
CA ALA A 107 -1.15 -14.23 -2.56
C ALA A 107 -2.65 -14.50 -2.43
N THR A 108 -3.13 -14.59 -1.18
CA THR A 108 -4.56 -14.62 -0.88
C THR A 108 -5.06 -13.19 -0.71
N ARG A 109 -5.81 -12.69 -1.70
CA ARG A 109 -6.38 -11.34 -1.67
C ARG A 109 -7.81 -11.37 -1.12
N THR A 110 -8.04 -10.67 -0.01
CA THR A 110 -9.36 -10.48 0.59
C THR A 110 -9.85 -9.06 0.30
N ARG A 111 -10.96 -8.96 -0.44
CA ARG A 111 -11.60 -7.66 -0.72
C ARG A 111 -12.52 -7.27 0.43
N PHE A 112 -12.34 -6.07 0.95
CA PHE A 112 -13.19 -5.52 1.99
C PHE A 112 -14.32 -4.65 1.43
N SER A 113 -14.14 -4.11 0.21
CA SER A 113 -15.09 -3.25 -0.48
C SER A 113 -15.58 -2.11 0.41
N LEU A 114 -14.65 -1.49 1.14
CA LEU A 114 -14.92 -0.23 1.82
C LEU A 114 -15.07 0.88 0.77
N PRO A 115 -15.88 1.93 1.04
CA PRO A 115 -16.02 3.03 0.10
C PRO A 115 -14.68 3.71 -0.18
N ASP A 116 -14.34 3.88 -1.46
CA ASP A 116 -13.20 4.67 -1.91
C ASP A 116 -13.43 6.16 -1.58
N PHE A 117 -12.39 6.81 -1.05
CA PHE A 117 -12.43 8.10 -0.33
C PHE A 117 -13.24 8.11 0.98
N GLY A 118 -13.79 6.97 1.39
CA GLY A 118 -14.63 6.88 2.59
C GLY A 118 -13.89 7.26 3.86
N ALA A 119 -12.56 7.08 3.92
CA ALA A 119 -11.78 7.43 5.10
C ALA A 119 -11.74 8.93 5.38
N ALA A 120 -11.90 9.79 4.36
CA ALA A 120 -11.85 11.25 4.50
C ALA A 120 -12.93 11.78 5.46
N THR A 121 -14.07 11.10 5.55
CA THR A 121 -15.19 11.47 6.42
C THR A 121 -15.54 10.37 7.43
N ASP A 122 -14.70 9.35 7.57
CA ASP A 122 -14.99 8.10 8.30
C ASP A 122 -16.37 7.52 7.92
N ALA A 123 -16.66 7.50 6.61
CA ALA A 123 -17.94 7.02 6.08
C ALA A 123 -18.24 5.60 6.56
N ASP A 124 -19.43 5.40 7.12
CA ASP A 124 -19.88 4.13 7.68
C ASP A 124 -18.96 3.53 8.75
N GLY A 125 -18.14 4.34 9.44
CA GLY A 125 -17.15 3.84 10.40
C GLY A 125 -16.01 3.11 9.71
N TRP A 126 -15.51 3.68 8.62
CA TRP A 126 -14.49 3.13 7.72
C TRP A 126 -13.31 2.52 8.49
N GLY A 127 -12.74 3.26 9.44
CA GLY A 127 -11.58 2.79 10.21
C GLY A 127 -11.89 1.59 11.10
N ALA A 128 -13.07 1.57 11.72
CA ALA A 128 -13.53 0.47 12.55
C ALA A 128 -13.78 -0.80 11.71
N ARG A 129 -14.40 -0.65 10.53
CA ARG A 129 -14.62 -1.77 9.59
C ARG A 129 -13.32 -2.31 9.02
N LEU A 130 -12.36 -1.45 8.70
CA LEU A 130 -11.02 -1.88 8.29
C LEU A 130 -10.37 -2.70 9.42
N THR A 131 -10.40 -2.20 10.65
CA THR A 131 -9.84 -2.90 11.82
C THR A 131 -10.49 -4.28 12.01
N GLU A 132 -11.81 -4.35 11.98
CA GLU A 132 -12.58 -5.60 12.14
C GLU A 132 -12.20 -6.64 11.08
N ARG A 133 -12.12 -6.22 9.81
CA ARG A 133 -11.84 -7.11 8.68
C ARG A 133 -10.37 -7.49 8.57
N LEU A 134 -9.46 -6.62 9.01
CA LEU A 134 -8.02 -6.85 9.01
C LEU A 134 -7.60 -7.78 10.16
N ALA A 135 -8.31 -7.78 11.30
CA ALA A 135 -8.00 -8.59 12.47
C ALA A 135 -7.71 -10.08 12.17
N PRO A 136 -8.56 -10.82 11.43
CA PRO A 136 -8.28 -12.22 11.12
C PRO A 136 -7.05 -12.43 10.22
N LEU A 137 -6.65 -11.44 9.43
CA LEU A 137 -5.48 -11.57 8.54
C LEU A 137 -4.18 -11.41 9.32
N VAL A 138 -4.17 -10.57 10.37
CA VAL A 138 -3.00 -10.27 11.21
C VAL A 138 -2.61 -11.42 12.14
N ASP A 139 -3.52 -12.37 12.40
CA ASP A 139 -3.23 -13.51 13.26
C ASP A 139 -2.04 -14.35 12.76
N GLY A 140 -0.99 -14.46 13.59
CA GLY A 140 0.25 -15.14 13.25
C GLY A 140 1.10 -14.47 12.16
N ALA A 141 0.83 -13.20 11.80
CA ALA A 141 1.62 -12.47 10.83
C ALA A 141 3.05 -12.23 11.36
N ALA A 142 4.05 -12.42 10.49
CA ALA A 142 5.45 -12.09 10.79
C ALA A 142 5.76 -10.61 10.53
N VAL A 143 5.00 -9.97 9.63
CA VAL A 143 5.12 -8.54 9.31
C VAL A 143 3.81 -8.03 8.72
N ILE A 144 3.50 -6.77 9.01
CA ILE A 144 2.46 -6.01 8.32
C ILE A 144 3.14 -4.99 7.41
N LEU A 145 2.73 -4.95 6.14
CA LEU A 145 3.07 -3.92 5.16
C LEU A 145 1.85 -3.02 5.00
N ALA A 146 2.01 -1.71 5.09
CA ALA A 146 0.92 -0.77 4.87
C ALA A 146 1.44 0.57 4.31
N PRO A 147 0.58 1.39 3.69
CA PRO A 147 0.97 2.75 3.31
C PRO A 147 1.46 3.53 4.52
N TRP A 148 2.37 4.46 4.27
CA TRP A 148 2.76 5.44 5.27
C TRP A 148 1.53 6.27 5.69
N GLU A 149 1.37 6.50 6.99
CA GLU A 149 0.18 7.17 7.55
C GLU A 149 0.06 8.67 7.23
N GLY A 150 1.09 9.23 6.59
CA GLY A 150 1.12 10.60 6.09
C GLY A 150 1.37 10.67 4.58
N ASP A 151 0.99 9.63 3.83
CA ASP A 151 1.15 9.53 2.37
C ASP A 151 0.32 10.54 1.59
N GLY A 152 -0.72 11.13 2.21
CA GLY A 152 -1.47 12.29 1.71
C GLY A 152 -2.81 11.95 1.09
N HIS A 153 -3.02 10.70 0.65
CA HIS A 153 -4.36 10.21 0.28
C HIS A 153 -5.11 9.77 1.55
N PRO A 154 -6.36 10.21 1.79
CA PRO A 154 -7.08 9.93 3.04
C PRO A 154 -7.22 8.44 3.36
N ASP A 155 -7.50 7.61 2.36
CA ASP A 155 -7.58 6.14 2.54
C ASP A 155 -6.21 5.52 2.86
N HIS A 156 -5.11 6.01 2.27
CA HIS A 156 -3.75 5.53 2.58
C HIS A 156 -3.40 5.87 4.02
N ASP A 157 -3.61 7.12 4.40
CA ASP A 157 -3.31 7.61 5.74
C ASP A 157 -4.11 6.83 6.80
N ALA A 158 -5.38 6.52 6.52
CA ALA A 158 -6.22 5.72 7.41
C ALA A 158 -5.78 4.25 7.47
N CYS A 159 -5.44 3.64 6.34
CA CYS A 159 -4.84 2.30 6.29
C CYS A 159 -3.56 2.23 7.14
N GLY A 160 -2.67 3.20 6.97
CA GLY A 160 -1.41 3.29 7.73
C GLY A 160 -1.65 3.40 9.24
N ARG A 161 -2.56 4.28 9.67
CA ARG A 161 -2.91 4.43 11.11
C ARG A 161 -3.53 3.17 11.71
N VAL A 162 -4.46 2.54 10.99
CA VAL A 162 -5.10 1.29 11.45
C VAL A 162 -4.05 0.17 11.54
N ALA A 163 -3.22 0.00 10.51
CA ALA A 163 -2.14 -0.98 10.51
C ALA A 163 -1.16 -0.74 11.67
N ALA A 164 -0.77 0.50 11.96
CA ALA A 164 0.10 0.84 13.09
C ALA A 164 -0.52 0.49 14.44
N THR A 165 -1.80 0.78 14.62
CA THR A 165 -2.53 0.43 15.85
C THR A 165 -2.59 -1.09 16.04
N MET A 166 -2.88 -1.83 14.98
CA MET A 166 -2.97 -3.29 15.01
C MET A 166 -1.61 -3.96 15.20
N ALA A 167 -0.58 -3.48 14.51
CA ALA A 167 0.80 -3.92 14.67
C ALA A 167 1.26 -3.81 16.13
N GLY A 168 1.02 -2.66 16.76
CA GLY A 168 1.34 -2.45 18.17
C GLY A 168 0.53 -3.33 19.13
N ALA A 169 -0.74 -3.58 18.84
CA ALA A 169 -1.59 -4.45 19.66
C ALA A 169 -1.23 -5.94 19.53
N ALA A 170 -0.77 -6.37 18.36
CA ALA A 170 -0.39 -7.75 18.06
C ALA A 170 1.11 -8.05 18.30
N ASP A 171 1.92 -7.04 18.63
CA ASP A 171 3.39 -7.12 18.70
C ASP A 171 4.02 -7.64 17.38
N VAL A 172 3.47 -7.18 16.25
CA VAL A 172 3.92 -7.54 14.89
C VAL A 172 4.68 -6.35 14.29
N PRO A 173 5.86 -6.55 13.66
CA PRO A 173 6.55 -5.48 12.96
C PRO A 173 5.70 -4.84 11.86
N LEU A 174 5.71 -3.51 11.80
CA LEU A 174 5.13 -2.72 10.70
C LEU A 174 6.24 -2.18 9.81
N VAL A 175 6.12 -2.40 8.50
CA VAL A 175 6.90 -1.71 7.47
C VAL A 175 5.94 -0.83 6.67
N SER A 176 6.20 0.47 6.68
CA SER A 176 5.42 1.43 5.90
C SER A 176 6.04 1.68 4.54
N PHE A 177 5.22 1.88 3.51
CA PHE A 177 5.66 2.24 2.17
C PHE A 177 4.97 3.51 1.65
N PRO A 178 5.69 4.37 0.91
CA PRO A 178 5.11 5.52 0.22
C PRO A 178 4.44 5.12 -1.11
N VAL A 179 3.34 5.79 -1.47
CA VAL A 179 2.72 5.70 -2.81
C VAL A 179 2.51 7.09 -3.40
N TRP A 180 1.76 7.94 -2.70
CA TRP A 180 1.46 9.31 -3.15
C TRP A 180 2.52 10.32 -2.74
N SER A 181 3.21 10.07 -1.63
CA SER A 181 4.23 10.98 -1.10
C SER A 181 5.40 11.24 -2.05
N TRP A 182 5.66 10.36 -3.03
CA TRP A 182 6.61 10.62 -4.12
C TRP A 182 6.26 11.88 -4.95
N ASN A 183 4.97 12.23 -5.01
CA ASN A 183 4.47 13.34 -5.82
C ASN A 183 4.60 14.70 -5.10
N TRP A 184 4.33 14.75 -3.80
CA TRP A 184 4.27 16.03 -3.06
C TRP A 184 5.39 16.24 -2.05
N ASP A 185 6.12 15.20 -1.63
CA ASP A 185 7.24 15.32 -0.71
C ASP A 185 8.51 15.84 -1.42
N HIS A 186 9.55 16.19 -0.66
CA HIS A 186 10.77 16.80 -1.19
C HIS A 186 12.05 16.05 -0.76
N PRO A 187 12.93 15.61 -1.68
CA PRO A 187 14.12 14.84 -1.33
C PRO A 187 15.13 15.60 -0.45
N ASP A 188 15.24 16.93 -0.61
CA ASP A 188 16.11 17.75 0.26
C ASP A 188 15.65 17.84 1.74
N ALA A 189 14.35 17.63 1.99
CA ALA A 189 13.75 17.77 3.33
C ALA A 189 12.48 16.92 3.44
N PRO A 190 12.61 15.58 3.36
CA PRO A 190 11.45 14.70 3.23
C PRO A 190 10.66 14.65 4.54
N ALA A 191 9.34 14.67 4.42
CA ALA A 191 8.43 14.37 5.50
C ALA A 191 8.45 12.86 5.83
N ILE A 192 8.64 11.99 4.82
CA ILE A 192 8.89 10.57 5.04
C ILE A 192 10.17 10.41 5.88
N PRO A 193 10.15 9.60 6.96
CA PRO A 193 11.31 9.41 7.84
C PRO A 193 12.33 8.43 7.25
N PHE A 194 12.98 8.80 6.14
CA PHE A 194 13.93 7.95 5.41
C PHE A 194 15.13 7.45 6.24
N GLN A 195 15.43 8.08 7.38
CA GLN A 195 16.45 7.60 8.32
C GLN A 195 16.09 6.23 8.93
N ARG A 196 14.81 5.83 8.83
CA ARG A 196 14.30 4.50 9.23
C ARG A 196 14.05 3.59 8.02
N ALA A 197 14.24 4.08 6.81
CA ALA A 197 13.96 3.33 5.59
C ALA A 197 15.14 2.42 5.22
N VAL A 198 14.80 1.37 4.49
CA VAL A 198 15.74 0.41 3.90
C VAL A 198 15.32 0.19 2.45
N ARG A 199 16.29 -0.11 1.58
CA ARG A 199 16.01 -0.51 0.20
C ARG A 199 15.97 -2.03 0.08
N PHE A 200 15.04 -2.53 -0.71
CA PHE A 200 15.04 -3.92 -1.14
C PHE A 200 15.64 -4.00 -2.54
N ASP A 201 16.72 -4.75 -2.68
CA ASP A 201 17.38 -4.96 -3.96
C ASP A 201 16.78 -6.22 -4.60
N LEU A 202 16.08 -6.04 -5.72
CA LEU A 202 15.61 -7.17 -6.51
C LEU A 202 16.79 -7.74 -7.29
N ASP A 203 17.16 -9.00 -7.01
CA ASP A 203 18.12 -9.73 -7.82
C ASP A 203 17.57 -9.86 -9.26
N GLY A 204 18.41 -9.57 -10.25
CA GLY A 204 18.06 -9.56 -11.68
C GLY A 204 18.15 -10.93 -12.36
#